data_AF-A0A947BFX1-F1
#
_entry.id   AF-A0A947BFX1-F1
#
_cell.length_a   1.000
_cell.length_b   1.000
_cell.length_c   1.000
_cell.angle_alpha   90.00
_cell.angle_beta   90.00
_cell.angle_gamma   90.00
#
_symmetry.space_group_name_H-M   'P 1'
#
loop_
_entity.id
_entity.type
_entity.pdbx_description
1 polymer ?
#
loop_
_entity_poly.entity_id
_entity_poly.type
_entity_poly.pdbx_seq_one_letter_code
_entity_poly.pdbx_strand_id
1 'polypeptide(L)'
;VYWIATSLMIAVTLALPRLMEGGERESARVPYWPLVISVFGIAKKHPEVLLSGAIQALNFAQFIALWLALALYLTAPPMDYGTDVVGYLAALAAVSILSTPRLGRWADKVGPRRARFVLALVQLAGIALFYPLGGSVWGLVIPLVIVNLVGPGVDVTGRMTFLSLAPDLRTRLTTAYVVIMFIGGGIGSFLGTAVYDMASWAGVCALLVVSTTVLSSLCWLGTRFGR
;
A
#
# COMPACT_ATOMS: atom_id res chain seq x y z
N VAL A 1 19.94 11.66 11.46
CA VAL A 1 18.64 11.07 11.07
C VAL A 1 18.24 9.93 12.00
N TYR A 2 19.06 8.87 12.16
CA TYR A 2 18.74 7.72 13.02
C TYR A 2 18.42 8.07 14.48
N TRP A 3 19.23 8.91 15.13
CA TRP A 3 18.97 9.36 16.50
C TRP A 3 17.63 10.07 16.65
N ILE A 4 17.27 10.92 15.68
CA ILE A 4 16.00 11.66 15.67
C ILE A 4 14.82 10.67 15.55
N ALA A 5 14.92 9.70 14.65
CA ALA A 5 13.92 8.65 14.49
C ALA A 5 13.75 7.79 15.75
N THR A 6 14.85 7.44 16.42
CA THR A 6 14.82 6.71 17.70
C THR A 6 14.12 7.51 18.79
N SER A 7 14.47 8.78 18.98
CA SER A 7 13.80 9.64 19.96
C SER A 7 12.31 9.84 19.67
N LEU A 8 11.93 9.95 18.39
CA LEU A 8 10.54 10.06 17.98
C LEU A 8 9.75 8.78 18.26
N MET A 9 10.33 7.61 17.97
CA MET A 9 9.71 6.30 18.26
C MET A 9 9.52 6.09 19.77
N ILE A 10 10.49 6.49 20.60
CA ILE A 10 10.37 6.42 22.06
C ILE A 10 9.26 7.35 22.55
N ALA A 11 9.19 8.58 22.03
CA ALA A 11 8.15 9.54 22.40
C ALA A 11 6.74 9.01 22.07
N VAL A 12 6.53 8.45 20.87
CA VAL A 12 5.27 7.82 20.48
C VAL A 12 4.95 6.62 21.36
N THR A 13 5.94 5.78 21.67
CA THR A 13 5.78 4.60 22.53
C THR A 13 5.38 4.97 23.96
N LEU A 14 5.89 6.08 24.49
CA LEU A 14 5.53 6.58 25.82
C LEU A 14 4.19 7.34 25.83
N ALA A 15 3.78 7.88 24.69
CA ALA A 15 2.50 8.58 24.53
C ALA A 15 1.33 7.62 24.30
N LEU A 16 1.55 6.50 23.61
CA LEU A 16 0.54 5.49 23.27
C LEU A 16 -0.25 4.96 24.48
N PRO A 17 0.40 4.56 25.61
CA PRO A 17 -0.30 4.09 26.80
C PRO A 17 -1.13 5.18 27.49
N ARG A 18 -0.78 6.46 27.28
CA ARG A 18 -1.50 7.61 27.85
C ARG A 18 -2.66 8.07 26.99
N LEU A 19 -2.61 7.81 25.67
CA LEU A 19 -3.65 8.18 24.72
C LEU A 19 -4.68 7.08 24.50
N MET A 20 -4.33 5.83 24.77
CA MET A 20 -5.27 4.71 24.76
C MET A 20 -5.96 4.58 26.13
N GLU A 21 -6.96 5.41 26.39
CA GLU A 21 -7.92 5.16 27.46
C GLU A 21 -8.90 4.05 27.05
N GLY A 22 -9.04 3.02 27.91
CA GLY A 22 -10.24 2.20 28.01
C GLY A 22 -10.58 1.30 26.82
N GLY A 23 -9.99 0.11 26.77
CA GLY A 23 -10.43 -0.96 25.88
C GLY A 23 -10.25 -2.32 26.52
N GLU A 24 -10.93 -2.57 27.65
CA GLU A 24 -11.13 -3.94 28.12
C GLU A 24 -11.85 -4.73 27.04
N ARG A 25 -11.12 -5.61 26.36
CA ARG A 25 -11.71 -6.67 25.57
C ARG A 25 -11.42 -7.96 26.31
N GLU A 26 -12.45 -8.43 26.99
CA GLU A 26 -12.53 -9.77 27.53
C GLU A 26 -12.35 -10.76 26.36
N SER A 27 -11.08 -11.13 26.11
CA SER A 27 -10.74 -12.10 25.07
C SER A 27 -11.05 -13.48 25.64
N ALA A 28 -12.21 -14.03 25.29
CA ALA A 28 -12.47 -15.44 25.45
C ALA A 28 -11.25 -16.24 24.96
N ARG A 29 -10.74 -17.14 25.81
CA ARG A 29 -9.55 -17.97 25.54
C ARG A 29 -9.87 -18.99 24.45
N VAL A 30 -9.96 -18.53 23.20
CA VAL A 30 -10.10 -19.40 22.04
C VAL A 30 -8.70 -19.83 21.61
N PRO A 31 -8.44 -21.13 21.40
CA PRO A 31 -7.15 -21.60 20.91
C PRO A 31 -6.77 -20.91 19.58
N TYR A 32 -5.52 -20.47 19.51
CA TYR A 32 -4.96 -19.62 18.45
C TYR A 32 -5.14 -20.19 17.03
N TRP A 33 -4.95 -21.50 16.88
CA TRP A 33 -5.01 -22.18 15.57
C TRP A 33 -6.41 -22.19 14.95
N PRO A 34 -7.48 -22.59 15.66
CA PRO A 34 -8.85 -22.42 15.19
C PRO A 34 -9.21 -20.96 14.87
N LEU A 35 -8.66 -19.99 15.60
CA LEU A 35 -8.90 -18.58 15.34
C LEU A 35 -8.33 -18.15 13.98
N VAL A 36 -7.08 -18.55 13.68
CA VAL A 36 -6.40 -18.28 12.40
C VAL A 36 -7.13 -18.95 11.23
N ILE A 37 -7.56 -20.19 11.38
CA ILE A 37 -8.31 -20.91 10.33
C ILE A 37 -9.71 -20.30 10.13
N SER A 38 -10.36 -19.85 11.22
CA SER A 38 -11.67 -19.19 11.15
C SER A 38 -11.64 -17.90 10.33
N VAL A 39 -10.50 -17.19 10.32
CA VAL A 39 -10.30 -15.98 9.52
C VAL A 39 -10.44 -16.28 8.03
N PHE A 40 -9.84 -17.36 7.54
CA PHE A 40 -9.97 -17.79 6.14
C PHE A 40 -11.41 -18.24 5.80
N GLY A 41 -12.09 -18.90 6.74
CA GLY A 41 -13.49 -19.29 6.59
C GLY A 41 -14.45 -18.10 6.50
N ILE A 42 -14.23 -17.06 7.32
CA ILE A 42 -15.02 -15.82 7.30
C ILE A 42 -14.67 -14.97 6.07
N ALA A 43 -13.39 -14.88 5.69
CA ALA A 43 -12.96 -14.18 4.49
C ALA A 43 -13.59 -14.80 3.22
N LYS A 44 -13.71 -16.12 3.16
CA LYS A 44 -14.40 -16.82 2.05
C LYS A 44 -15.90 -16.51 1.97
N LYS A 45 -16.54 -16.18 3.10
CA LYS A 45 -17.95 -15.74 3.13
C LYS A 45 -18.14 -14.27 2.72
N HIS A 46 -17.09 -13.47 2.73
CA HIS A 46 -17.10 -12.06 2.32
C HIS A 46 -16.17 -11.83 1.13
N PRO A 47 -16.60 -12.17 -0.11
CA PRO A 47 -15.77 -12.06 -1.30
C PRO A 47 -15.27 -10.63 -1.56
N GLU A 48 -16.00 -9.61 -1.08
CA GLU A 48 -15.58 -8.21 -1.18
C GLU A 48 -14.32 -7.89 -0.36
N VAL A 49 -14.10 -8.59 0.76
CA VAL A 49 -12.90 -8.42 1.58
C VAL A 49 -11.71 -9.11 0.94
N LEU A 50 -11.91 -10.28 0.32
CA LEU A 50 -10.87 -10.97 -0.44
C LEU A 50 -10.45 -10.14 -1.67
N LEU A 51 -11.41 -9.57 -2.40
CA LEU A 51 -11.13 -8.65 -3.51
C LEU A 51 -10.37 -7.42 -3.01
N SER A 52 -10.80 -6.83 -1.90
CA SER A 52 -10.14 -5.66 -1.32
C SER A 52 -8.73 -5.97 -0.83
N GLY A 53 -8.52 -7.14 -0.22
CA GLY A 53 -7.22 -7.64 0.21
C GLY A 53 -6.30 -7.94 -0.97
N ALA A 54 -6.80 -8.54 -2.05
CA ALA A 54 -6.02 -8.80 -3.27
C ALA A 54 -5.56 -7.51 -3.96
N ILE A 55 -6.44 -6.51 -4.05
CA ILE A 55 -6.09 -5.18 -4.56
C ILE A 55 -5.03 -4.53 -3.67
N GLN A 56 -5.16 -4.65 -2.34
CA GLN A 56 -4.15 -4.11 -1.42
C GLN A 56 -2.82 -4.84 -1.52
N ALA A 57 -2.84 -6.17 -1.68
CA ALA A 57 -1.64 -6.96 -1.90
C ALA A 57 -0.89 -6.52 -3.15
N LEU A 58 -1.60 -6.29 -4.26
CA LEU A 58 -1.01 -5.72 -5.47
C LEU A 58 -0.45 -4.31 -5.20
N ASN A 59 -1.23 -3.43 -4.57
CA ASN A 59 -0.79 -2.07 -4.28
C ASN A 59 0.50 -2.04 -3.43
N PHE A 60 0.56 -2.88 -2.40
CA PHE A 60 1.70 -2.98 -1.49
C PHE A 60 2.90 -3.67 -2.16
N ALA A 61 2.66 -4.69 -2.99
CA ALA A 61 3.69 -5.32 -3.81
C ALA A 61 4.38 -4.29 -4.72
N GLN A 62 3.59 -3.44 -5.38
CA GLN A 62 4.09 -2.37 -6.25
C GLN A 62 4.88 -1.32 -5.48
N PHE A 63 4.40 -0.93 -4.30
CA PHE A 63 5.10 0.01 -3.44
C PHE A 63 6.49 -0.52 -3.05
N ILE A 64 6.57 -1.77 -2.59
CA ILE A 64 7.84 -2.40 -2.21
C ILE A 64 8.76 -2.55 -3.42
N ALA A 65 8.25 -3.08 -4.54
CA ALA A 65 9.04 -3.28 -5.76
C ALA A 65 9.60 -1.95 -6.30
N LEU A 66 8.78 -0.89 -6.31
CA LEU A 66 9.19 0.44 -6.74
C LEU A 66 10.30 1.00 -5.84
N TRP A 67 10.13 0.95 -4.51
CA TRP A 67 11.12 1.49 -3.57
C TRP A 67 12.45 0.74 -3.63
N LEU A 68 12.40 -0.58 -3.76
CA LEU A 68 13.58 -1.42 -3.89
C LEU A 68 14.33 -1.12 -5.19
N ALA A 69 13.62 -1.08 -6.31
CA ALA A 69 14.20 -0.77 -7.61
C ALA A 69 14.69 0.68 -7.70
N LEU A 70 14.02 1.63 -7.06
CA LEU A 70 14.43 3.03 -7.02
C LEU A 70 15.75 3.19 -6.28
N ALA A 71 15.92 2.51 -5.15
CA ALA A 71 17.18 2.49 -4.43
C ALA A 71 18.31 1.95 -5.31
N LEU A 72 18.08 0.81 -5.97
CA LEU A 72 19.06 0.20 -6.88
C LEU A 72 19.37 1.10 -8.08
N TYR A 73 18.35 1.72 -8.68
CA TYR A 73 18.50 2.57 -9.87
C TYR A 73 19.29 3.85 -9.59
N LEU A 74 19.04 4.49 -8.44
CA LEU A 74 19.78 5.68 -8.04
C LEU A 74 21.25 5.38 -7.73
N THR A 75 21.53 4.22 -7.12
CA THR A 75 22.90 3.80 -6.78
C THR A 75 23.66 3.16 -7.94
N ALA A 76 22.99 2.80 -9.03
CA ALA A 76 23.62 2.18 -10.19
C ALA A 76 24.11 3.23 -11.21
N PRO A 77 25.20 2.96 -11.95
CA PRO A 77 25.57 3.76 -13.13
C PRO A 77 24.42 3.72 -14.14
N PRO A 78 24.00 4.85 -14.75
CA PRO A 78 24.71 6.13 -14.95
C PRO A 78 24.35 7.26 -13.97
N MET A 79 23.51 7.02 -12.96
CA MET A 79 23.05 8.06 -12.04
C MET A 79 24.03 8.31 -10.88
N ASP A 80 24.71 7.25 -10.40
CA ASP A 80 25.78 7.28 -9.38
C ASP A 80 25.47 8.17 -8.16
N TYR A 81 24.19 8.27 -7.80
CA TYR A 81 23.75 9.05 -6.65
C TYR A 81 23.96 8.24 -5.37
N GLY A 82 24.51 8.90 -4.35
CA GLY A 82 24.63 8.32 -3.02
C GLY A 82 23.27 7.96 -2.41
N THR A 83 23.30 7.03 -1.46
CA THR A 83 22.13 6.60 -0.68
C THR A 83 21.43 7.76 0.05
N ASP A 84 22.12 8.88 0.25
CA ASP A 84 21.56 10.13 0.78
C ASP A 84 20.38 10.66 -0.05
N VAL A 85 20.46 10.60 -1.38
CA VAL A 85 19.41 11.09 -2.28
C VAL A 85 18.15 10.24 -2.18
N VAL A 86 18.32 8.91 -2.06
CA VAL A 86 17.21 7.99 -1.77
C VAL A 86 16.54 8.38 -0.45
N GLY A 87 17.34 8.73 0.56
CA GLY A 87 16.84 9.23 1.84
C GLY A 87 16.06 10.54 1.73
N TYR A 88 16.52 11.51 0.93
CA TYR A 88 15.79 12.75 0.68
C TYR A 88 14.49 12.52 -0.08
N LEU A 89 14.47 11.62 -1.07
CA LEU A 89 13.24 11.23 -1.77
C LEU A 89 12.26 10.50 -0.84
N ALA A 90 12.76 9.72 0.13
CA ALA A 90 11.92 9.12 1.18
C ALA A 90 11.24 10.18 2.06
N ALA A 91 11.85 11.36 2.24
CA ALA A 91 11.17 12.46 2.93
C ALA A 91 9.94 12.98 2.16
N LEU A 92 9.90 12.85 0.83
CA LEU A 92 8.71 13.20 0.04
C LEU A 92 7.53 12.27 0.34
N ALA A 93 7.78 11.05 0.81
CA ALA A 93 6.71 10.16 1.28
C ALA A 93 5.98 10.76 2.50
N ALA A 94 6.58 11.68 3.27
CA ALA A 94 5.87 12.38 4.35
C ALA A 94 4.73 13.28 3.81
N VAL A 95 4.82 13.76 2.58
CA VAL A 95 3.77 14.57 1.94
C VAL A 95 2.49 13.75 1.71
N SER A 96 2.62 12.43 1.50
CA SER A 96 1.45 11.56 1.38
C SER A 96 0.69 11.48 2.70
N ILE A 97 1.39 11.41 3.83
CA ILE A 97 0.78 11.36 5.18
C ILE A 97 -0.12 12.57 5.43
N LEU A 98 0.33 13.77 5.06
CA LEU A 98 -0.44 15.02 5.19
C LEU A 98 -1.68 15.04 4.28
N SER A 99 -1.65 14.28 3.19
CA SER A 99 -2.69 14.29 2.16
C SER A 99 -3.68 13.13 2.32
N THR A 100 -3.30 12.05 3.00
CA THR A 100 -4.16 10.89 3.32
C THR A 100 -5.52 11.29 3.92
N PRO A 101 -5.63 12.23 4.89
CA PRO A 101 -6.92 12.62 5.46
C PRO A 101 -7.82 13.32 4.43
N ARG A 102 -7.22 14.10 3.52
CA ARG A 102 -7.97 14.80 2.45
C ARG A 102 -8.51 13.80 1.43
N LEU A 103 -7.70 12.82 1.05
CA LEU A 103 -8.12 11.72 0.17
C LEU A 103 -9.21 10.86 0.81
N GLY A 104 -9.11 10.57 2.11
CA GLY A 104 -10.15 9.86 2.86
C GLY A 104 -11.49 10.60 2.84
N ARG A 105 -11.50 11.91 3.18
CA ARG A 105 -12.72 12.73 3.13
C ARG A 105 -13.31 12.84 1.72
N TRP A 106 -12.47 12.85 0.69
CA TRP A 106 -12.92 12.85 -0.70
C TRP A 106 -13.53 11.49 -1.08
N ALA A 107 -12.91 10.39 -0.66
CA ALA A 107 -13.42 9.05 -0.88
C ALA A 107 -14.77 8.79 -0.17
N ASP A 108 -14.96 9.35 1.01
CA ASP A 108 -16.23 9.32 1.74
C ASP A 108 -17.36 10.00 0.96
N LYS A 109 -17.07 11.09 0.22
CA LYS A 109 -18.06 11.82 -0.58
C LYS A 109 -18.42 11.14 -1.92
N VAL A 110 -17.44 10.54 -2.58
CA VAL A 110 -17.59 9.95 -3.93
C VAL A 110 -18.07 8.49 -3.87
N GLY A 111 -17.91 7.86 -2.70
CA GLY A 111 -18.20 6.45 -2.46
C GLY A 111 -16.94 5.60 -2.66
N PRO A 112 -16.67 4.63 -1.77
CA PRO A 112 -15.39 3.93 -1.69
C PRO A 112 -15.03 3.17 -2.97
N ARG A 113 -16.02 2.61 -3.68
CA ARG A 113 -15.79 1.87 -4.94
C ARG A 113 -15.38 2.77 -6.11
N ARG A 114 -16.03 3.94 -6.25
CA ARG A 114 -15.71 4.91 -7.30
C ARG A 114 -14.39 5.63 -7.02
N ALA A 115 -14.17 6.03 -5.77
CA ALA A 115 -12.93 6.62 -5.33
C ALA A 115 -11.73 5.68 -5.59
N ARG A 116 -11.89 4.39 -5.27
CA ARG A 116 -10.86 3.37 -5.53
C ARG A 116 -10.53 3.21 -7.01
N PHE A 117 -11.52 3.23 -7.89
CA PHE A 117 -11.29 3.14 -9.33
C PHE A 117 -10.55 4.38 -9.88
N VAL A 118 -10.95 5.58 -9.46
CA VAL A 118 -10.26 6.82 -9.85
C VAL A 118 -8.81 6.81 -9.34
N LEU A 119 -8.59 6.40 -8.09
CA LEU A 119 -7.26 6.25 -7.53
C LEU A 119 -6.41 5.25 -8.33
N ALA A 120 -6.96 4.09 -8.69
CA ALA A 120 -6.25 3.11 -9.52
C ALA A 120 -5.85 3.67 -10.89
N LEU A 121 -6.71 4.48 -11.54
CA LEU A 121 -6.39 5.15 -12.80
C LEU A 121 -5.29 6.20 -12.64
N VAL A 122 -5.34 7.00 -11.58
CA VAL A 122 -4.28 7.97 -11.27
C VAL A 122 -2.97 7.26 -10.97
N GLN A 123 -3.00 6.12 -10.29
CA GLN A 123 -1.83 5.27 -10.07
C GLN A 123 -1.23 4.77 -11.39
N LEU A 124 -2.09 4.36 -12.33
CA LEU A 124 -1.66 3.88 -13.65
C LEU A 124 -0.98 4.99 -14.45
N ALA A 125 -1.56 6.20 -14.44
CA ALA A 125 -0.94 7.37 -15.05
C ALA A 125 0.39 7.73 -14.40
N GLY A 126 0.46 7.73 -13.06
CA GLY A 126 1.70 7.97 -12.32
C GLY A 126 2.79 6.95 -12.64
N ILE A 127 2.44 5.67 -12.76
CA ILE A 127 3.42 4.62 -13.07
C ILE A 127 3.86 4.67 -14.54
N ALA A 128 2.96 4.98 -15.47
CA ALA A 128 3.31 5.15 -16.88
C ALA A 128 4.31 6.29 -17.11
N LEU A 129 4.31 7.31 -16.24
CA LEU A 129 5.24 8.44 -16.28
C LEU A 129 6.68 8.07 -15.85
N PHE A 130 6.92 6.94 -15.19
CA PHE A 130 8.29 6.53 -14.82
C PHE A 130 9.18 6.18 -16.01
N TYR A 131 8.59 5.71 -17.11
CA TYR A 131 9.35 5.35 -18.31
C TYR A 131 9.89 6.60 -19.06
N PRO A 132 9.07 7.60 -19.44
CA PRO A 132 9.57 8.79 -20.14
C PRO A 132 10.38 9.75 -19.25
N LEU A 133 10.11 9.80 -17.94
CA LEU A 133 10.77 10.73 -17.01
C LEU A 133 11.95 10.10 -16.24
N GLY A 134 12.26 8.82 -16.50
CA GLY A 134 13.31 8.08 -15.77
C GLY A 134 14.73 8.59 -15.96
N GLY A 135 14.98 9.46 -16.95
CA GLY A 135 16.31 9.99 -17.26
C GLY A 135 16.86 11.02 -16.26
N SER A 136 16.07 11.50 -15.29
CA SER A 136 16.51 12.48 -14.30
C SER A 136 15.81 12.26 -12.95
N VAL A 137 16.54 12.51 -11.85
CA VAL A 137 16.01 12.45 -10.49
C VAL A 137 14.79 13.36 -10.32
N TRP A 138 14.84 14.57 -10.91
CA TRP A 138 13.70 15.50 -10.88
C TRP A 138 12.49 14.98 -11.67
N GLY A 139 12.74 14.21 -12.73
CA GLY A 139 11.71 13.51 -13.49
C GLY A 139 11.04 12.40 -12.69
N LEU A 140 11.78 11.73 -11.79
CA LEU A 140 11.25 10.69 -10.91
C LEU A 140 10.39 11.24 -9.75
N VAL A 141 10.62 12.49 -9.33
CA VAL A 141 9.87 13.11 -8.22
C VAL A 141 8.36 13.16 -8.51
N ILE A 142 7.97 13.55 -9.72
CA ILE A 142 6.55 13.68 -10.10
C ILE A 142 5.79 12.35 -9.98
N PRO A 143 6.17 11.27 -10.68
CA PRO A 143 5.50 9.97 -10.57
C PRO A 143 5.62 9.38 -9.16
N LEU A 144 6.74 9.60 -8.47
CA LEU A 144 6.92 9.15 -7.08
C LEU A 144 5.90 9.79 -6.13
N VAL A 145 5.70 11.11 -6.21
CA VAL A 145 4.71 11.82 -5.39
C VAL A 145 3.31 11.33 -5.71
N ILE A 146 2.96 11.16 -6.99
CA ILE A 146 1.63 10.67 -7.40
C ILE A 146 1.36 9.29 -6.81
N VAL A 147 2.29 8.33 -6.97
CA VAL A 147 2.09 6.96 -6.49
C VAL A 147 2.05 6.89 -4.96
N ASN A 148 2.91 7.66 -4.26
CA ASN A 148 2.91 7.73 -2.81
C ASN A 148 1.62 8.36 -2.26
N LEU A 149 1.03 9.30 -2.99
CA LEU A 149 -0.24 9.94 -2.60
C LEU A 149 -1.41 8.97 -2.73
N VAL A 150 -1.41 8.19 -3.82
CA VAL A 150 -2.53 7.32 -4.18
C VAL A 150 -2.58 6.03 -3.35
N GLY A 151 -1.42 5.45 -3.01
CA GLY A 151 -1.33 4.20 -2.25
C GLY A 151 -2.16 4.18 -0.96
N PRO A 152 -1.99 5.15 -0.04
CA PRO A 152 -2.80 5.27 1.17
C PRO A 152 -4.30 5.42 0.89
N GLY A 153 -4.69 6.10 -0.20
CA GLY A 153 -6.09 6.23 -0.58
C GLY A 153 -6.72 4.88 -0.97
N VAL A 154 -5.97 4.02 -1.68
CA VAL A 154 -6.42 2.66 -2.05
C VAL A 154 -6.59 1.79 -0.80
N ASP A 155 -5.68 1.88 0.17
CA ASP A 155 -5.79 1.15 1.44
C ASP A 155 -6.99 1.62 2.26
N VAL A 156 -7.14 2.94 2.41
CA VAL A 156 -8.24 3.56 3.16
C VAL A 156 -9.60 3.17 2.57
N THR A 157 -9.77 3.28 1.26
CA THR A 157 -11.01 2.87 0.58
C THR A 157 -11.26 1.37 0.64
N GLY A 158 -10.21 0.54 0.62
CA GLY A 158 -10.30 -0.89 0.86
C GLY A 158 -10.82 -1.20 2.26
N ARG A 159 -10.26 -0.57 3.30
CA ARG A 159 -10.70 -0.76 4.69
C ARG A 159 -12.12 -0.28 4.95
N MET A 160 -12.56 0.79 4.28
CA MET A 160 -13.94 1.29 4.39
C MET A 160 -14.99 0.23 4.06
N THR A 161 -14.69 -0.74 3.19
CA THR A 161 -15.66 -1.79 2.80
C THR A 161 -16.08 -2.71 3.95
N PHE A 162 -15.22 -2.91 4.96
CA PHE A 162 -15.51 -3.78 6.10
C PHE A 162 -15.56 -3.03 7.44
N LEU A 163 -15.30 -1.73 7.43
CA LEU A 163 -15.35 -0.88 8.63
C LEU A 163 -16.78 -0.75 9.20
N SER A 164 -17.82 -0.99 8.40
CA SER A 164 -19.23 -0.98 8.81
C SER A 164 -19.72 -2.28 9.44
N LEU A 165 -18.89 -3.34 9.47
CA LEU A 165 -19.24 -4.64 10.06
C LEU A 165 -19.06 -4.66 11.58
N ALA A 166 -19.67 -5.65 12.23
CA ALA A 166 -19.59 -5.83 13.69
C ALA A 166 -18.13 -5.92 14.19
N PRO A 167 -17.80 -5.41 15.41
CA PRO A 167 -16.42 -5.29 15.90
C PRO A 167 -15.60 -6.59 15.93
N ASP A 168 -16.25 -7.72 16.25
CA ASP A 168 -15.61 -9.05 16.28
C ASP A 168 -15.19 -9.50 14.86
N LEU A 169 -16.08 -9.33 13.87
CA LEU A 169 -15.79 -9.63 12.47
C LEU A 169 -14.73 -8.69 11.89
N ARG A 170 -14.83 -7.38 12.19
CA ARG A 170 -13.88 -6.37 11.72
C ARG A 170 -12.45 -6.70 12.10
N THR A 171 -12.20 -7.12 13.35
CA THR A 171 -10.83 -7.42 13.82
C THR A 171 -10.25 -8.60 13.05
N ARG A 172 -11.02 -9.68 12.85
CA ARG A 172 -10.60 -10.87 12.10
C ARG A 172 -10.36 -10.57 10.62
N LEU A 173 -11.27 -9.83 9.98
CA LEU A 173 -11.15 -9.44 8.58
C LEU A 173 -9.96 -8.50 8.35
N THR A 174 -9.67 -7.61 9.30
CA THR A 174 -8.47 -6.76 9.25
C THR A 174 -7.20 -7.60 9.28
N THR A 175 -7.13 -8.61 10.15
CA THR A 175 -5.99 -9.54 10.18
C THR A 175 -5.84 -10.28 8.86
N ALA A 176 -6.94 -10.81 8.30
CA ALA A 176 -6.93 -11.45 6.98
C ALA A 176 -6.36 -10.53 5.90
N TYR A 177 -6.86 -9.29 5.86
CA TYR A 177 -6.47 -8.27 4.92
C TYR A 177 -4.97 -7.95 5.01
N VAL A 178 -4.45 -7.80 6.23
CA VAL A 178 -3.03 -7.53 6.48
C VAL A 178 -2.16 -8.72 6.08
N VAL A 179 -2.58 -9.96 6.37
CA VAL A 179 -1.86 -11.17 5.94
C VAL A 179 -1.75 -11.23 4.42
N ILE A 180 -2.87 -11.01 3.71
CA ILE A 180 -2.88 -11.00 2.23
C ILE A 180 -1.98 -9.87 1.70
N MET A 181 -2.02 -8.69 2.32
CA MET A 181 -1.15 -7.56 1.99
C MET A 181 0.34 -7.92 2.11
N PHE A 182 0.76 -8.55 3.21
CA PHE A 182 2.16 -8.94 3.42
C PHE A 182 2.61 -10.05 2.48
N ILE A 183 1.74 -11.02 2.15
CA ILE A 183 2.04 -12.03 1.13
C ILE A 183 2.30 -11.36 -0.22
N GLY A 184 1.46 -10.39 -0.62
CA GLY A 184 1.69 -9.57 -1.81
C GLY A 184 3.01 -8.82 -1.75
N GLY A 185 3.31 -8.20 -0.61
CA GLY A 185 4.58 -7.50 -0.39
C GLY A 185 5.81 -8.39 -0.54
N GLY A 186 5.76 -9.63 -0.03
CA GLY A 186 6.83 -10.61 -0.20
C GLY A 186 7.04 -11.01 -1.66
N ILE A 187 5.95 -11.29 -2.39
CA ILE A 187 5.99 -11.59 -3.82
C ILE A 187 6.53 -10.38 -4.61
N GLY A 188 6.07 -9.17 -4.28
CA GLY A 188 6.51 -7.92 -4.90
C GLY A 188 7.99 -7.63 -4.65
N SER A 189 8.49 -7.91 -3.44
CA SER A 189 9.91 -7.78 -3.13
C SER A 189 10.75 -8.73 -4.00
N PHE A 190 10.36 -10.00 -4.11
CA PHE A 190 11.09 -10.99 -4.90
C PHE A 190 11.05 -10.68 -6.41
N LEU A 191 9.86 -10.38 -6.95
CA LEU A 191 9.71 -10.03 -8.37
C LEU A 191 10.41 -8.70 -8.69
N GLY A 192 10.37 -7.73 -7.77
CA GLY A 192 11.01 -6.43 -7.94
C GLY A 192 12.51 -6.55 -8.13
N THR A 193 13.22 -7.29 -7.28
CA THR A 193 14.66 -7.56 -7.45
C THR A 193 14.94 -8.43 -8.66
N ALA A 194 14.22 -9.54 -8.85
CA ALA A 194 14.48 -10.45 -9.96
C ALA A 194 14.34 -9.77 -11.33
N VAL A 195 13.30 -8.94 -11.50
CA VAL A 195 13.08 -8.20 -12.75
C VAL A 195 14.09 -7.08 -12.92
N TYR A 196 14.51 -6.43 -11.83
CA TYR A 196 15.57 -5.42 -11.89
C TYR A 196 16.90 -6.04 -12.35
N ASP A 197 17.27 -7.22 -11.85
CA ASP A 197 18.50 -7.90 -12.27
C ASP A 197 18.46 -8.31 -13.75
N MET A 198 17.30 -8.73 -14.25
CA MET A 198 17.15 -9.21 -15.64
C MET A 198 17.01 -8.08 -16.68
N ALA A 199 16.24 -7.05 -16.35
CA ALA A 199 15.78 -6.05 -17.32
C ALA A 199 15.95 -4.61 -16.82
N SER A 200 16.69 -4.41 -15.73
CA SER A 200 16.99 -3.10 -15.13
C SER A 200 15.72 -2.29 -14.83
N TRP A 201 15.84 -0.95 -14.80
CA TRP A 201 14.74 -0.03 -14.53
C TRP A 201 13.56 -0.18 -15.49
N ALA A 202 13.83 -0.42 -16.77
CA ALA A 202 12.78 -0.58 -17.78
C ALA A 202 11.90 -1.81 -17.51
N GLY A 203 12.50 -2.92 -17.08
CA GLY A 203 11.78 -4.13 -16.67
C GLY A 203 10.87 -3.87 -15.49
N VAL A 204 11.35 -3.16 -14.47
CA VAL A 204 10.55 -2.83 -13.29
C VAL A 204 9.38 -1.90 -13.66
N CYS A 205 9.61 -0.91 -14.52
CA CYS A 205 8.53 -0.06 -15.02
C CYS A 205 7.44 -0.90 -15.72
N ALA A 206 7.82 -1.85 -16.57
CA ALA A 206 6.88 -2.74 -17.24
C ALA A 206 6.11 -3.63 -16.24
N LEU A 207 6.79 -4.22 -15.25
CA LEU A 207 6.16 -4.98 -14.16
C LEU A 207 5.11 -4.12 -13.44
N LEU A 208 5.48 -2.89 -13.06
CA LEU A 208 4.58 -1.97 -12.35
C LEU A 208 3.38 -1.58 -13.19
N VAL A 209 3.54 -1.34 -14.50
CA VAL A 209 2.43 -1.06 -15.43
C VAL A 209 1.48 -2.25 -15.51
N VAL A 210 2.01 -3.46 -15.68
CA VAL A 210 1.21 -4.69 -15.74
C VAL A 210 0.44 -4.89 -14.43
N SER A 211 1.12 -4.78 -13.28
CA SER A 211 0.46 -4.90 -11.96
C SER A 211 -0.62 -3.83 -11.74
N THR A 212 -0.40 -2.58 -12.16
CA THR A 212 -1.41 -1.52 -12.00
C THR A 212 -2.60 -1.73 -12.92
N THR A 213 -2.37 -2.28 -14.11
CA THR A 213 -3.44 -2.60 -15.06
C THR A 213 -4.32 -3.70 -14.50
N VAL A 214 -3.72 -4.74 -13.92
CA VAL A 214 -4.45 -5.79 -13.19
C VAL A 214 -5.19 -5.23 -11.99
N LEU A 215 -4.57 -4.33 -11.22
CA LEU A 215 -5.23 -3.66 -10.10
C LEU A 215 -6.45 -2.85 -10.54
N SER A 216 -6.31 -2.09 -11.63
CA SER A 216 -7.36 -1.25 -12.19
C SER A 216 -8.52 -2.08 -12.75
N SER A 217 -8.23 -3.21 -13.41
CA SER A 217 -9.24 -4.14 -13.91
C SER A 217 -10.00 -4.84 -12.77
N LEU A 218 -9.30 -5.21 -11.69
CA LEU A 218 -9.94 -5.74 -10.47
C LEU A 218 -10.83 -4.70 -9.79
N CYS A 219 -10.37 -3.44 -9.70
CA CYS A 219 -11.19 -2.34 -9.18
C CYS A 219 -12.44 -2.13 -10.04
N TRP A 220 -12.30 -2.18 -11.36
CA TRP A 220 -13.42 -2.06 -12.30
C TRP A 220 -14.44 -3.19 -12.14
N LEU A 221 -13.98 -4.45 -12.04
CA LEU A 221 -14.84 -5.60 -11.77
C LEU A 221 -15.57 -5.44 -10.43
N GLY A 222 -14.88 -4.98 -9.39
CA GLY A 222 -15.48 -4.69 -8.08
C GLY A 222 -16.57 -3.61 -8.10
N THR A 223 -16.49 -2.66 -9.04
CA THR A 223 -17.58 -1.69 -9.24
C THR A 223 -18.82 -2.30 -9.91
N ARG A 224 -18.66 -3.36 -10.72
CA ARG A 224 -19.77 -4.04 -11.42
C ARG A 224 -20.54 -5.04 -10.55
N PHE A 225 -19.90 -5.70 -9.59
CA PHE A 225 -20.56 -6.66 -8.70
C PHE A 225 -21.46 -6.03 -7.61
N GLY A 226 -21.57 -4.70 -7.56
CA GLY A 226 -22.38 -3.96 -6.57
C GLY A 226 -23.73 -3.45 -7.06
N ARG A 227 -24.32 -4.08 -8.08
CA ARG A 227 -25.72 -3.84 -8.46
C ARG A 227 -26.60 -4.93 -7.88
#